data_AF-A0A7V5IDN2-F1
#
_entry.id   AF-A0A7V5IDN2-F1
#
_cell.length_a   1.000
_cell.length_b   1.000
_cell.length_c   1.000
_cell.angle_alpha   90.00
_cell.angle_beta   90.00
_cell.angle_gamma   90.00
#
_symmetry.space_group_name_H-M   'P 1'
#
loop_
_entity.id
_entity.type
_entity.pdbx_description
1 polymer ?
#
loop_
_entity_poly.entity_id
_entity_poly.type
_entity_poly.pdbx_seq_one_letter_code
_entity_poly.pdbx_strand_id
1 'polypeptide(L)' 'MVRITETEKIEVVTLIDNYTDVLLSSFEKIKRSPHYRNGEIVPPLVAEHGLSLLIKVFANGKAHSILFDAGW' A
#
# COMPACT_ATOMS: atom_id res chain seq x y z
N MET A 1 -20.50 -6.52 -19.10
CA MET A 1 -20.05 -5.17 -18.70
C MET A 1 -20.41 -4.99 -17.24
N VAL A 2 -19.45 -4.70 -16.36
CA VAL A 2 -19.73 -4.49 -14.93
C VAL A 2 -20.20 -3.05 -14.74
N ARG A 3 -21.32 -2.86 -14.03
CA ARG A 3 -21.86 -1.54 -13.69
C ARG A 3 -21.38 -1.17 -12.30
N ILE A 4 -20.55 -0.13 -12.19
CA ILE A 4 -20.05 0.39 -10.92
C ILE A 4 -21.02 1.47 -10.43
N THR A 5 -21.31 1.46 -9.14
CA THR A 5 -22.19 2.43 -8.47
C THR A 5 -21.41 3.23 -7.42
N GLU A 6 -21.93 4.39 -7.03
CA GLU A 6 -21.37 5.18 -5.92
C GLU A 6 -21.45 4.40 -4.59
N THR A 7 -20.51 4.69 -3.69
CA THR A 7 -20.42 4.11 -2.35
C THR A 7 -20.60 5.20 -1.30
N GLU A 8 -21.22 4.85 -0.17
CA GLU A 8 -21.46 5.77 0.94
C GLU A 8 -20.18 6.02 1.75
N LYS A 9 -19.34 4.98 1.90
CA LYS A 9 -18.10 5.03 2.68
C LYS A 9 -17.12 3.96 2.19
N ILE A 10 -15.84 4.31 2.22
CA ILE A 10 -14.74 3.36 2.10
C ILE A 10 -13.90 3.44 3.37
N GLU A 11 -13.63 2.28 3.97
CA GLU A 11 -12.62 2.12 5.03
C GLU A 11 -11.42 1.40 4.43
N VAL A 12 -10.23 1.99 4.60
CA VAL A 12 -8.97 1.39 4.19
C VAL A 12 -8.13 1.19 5.45
N VAL A 13 -7.93 -0.07 5.82
CA VAL A 13 -7.02 -0.45 6.90
C VAL A 13 -5.72 -0.94 6.29
N THR A 14 -4.65 -0.19 6.50
CA THR A 14 -3.30 -0.64 6.17
C THR A 14 -2.85 -1.64 7.22
N LEU A 15 -2.62 -2.89 6.79
CA LEU A 15 -2.10 -3.96 7.64
C LEU A 15 -0.58 -3.83 7.64
N ILE A 16 -0.03 -3.22 8.70
CA ILE A 16 1.41 -2.98 8.84
C ILE A 16 2.00 -4.02 9.79
N ASP A 17 3.03 -4.73 9.33
CA ASP A 17 3.99 -5.40 10.22
C ASP A 17 5.23 -4.48 10.39
N ASN A 18 6.02 -4.21 9.34
CA ASN A 18 7.05 -3.13 9.32
C ASN A 18 7.37 -2.63 7.88
N TYR A 19 6.52 -1.82 7.24
CA TYR A 19 6.76 -1.36 5.86
C TYR A 19 7.83 -0.25 5.78
N THR A 20 8.77 -0.34 4.81
CA THR A 20 9.56 0.82 4.36
C THR A 20 9.00 1.28 3.02
N ASP A 21 8.53 2.52 2.96
CA ASP A 21 8.21 3.16 1.69
C ASP A 21 9.49 3.67 1.04
N VAL A 22 9.95 2.94 0.02
CA VAL A 22 11.13 3.27 -0.79
C VAL A 22 10.93 4.52 -1.66
N LEU A 23 9.69 5.00 -1.83
CA LEU A 23 9.38 6.26 -2.53
C LEU A 23 9.44 7.47 -1.58
N LEU A 24 9.40 7.26 -0.25
CA LEU A 24 9.64 8.34 0.70
C LEU A 24 11.11 8.74 0.70
N SER A 25 11.35 10.03 0.49
CA SER A 25 12.70 10.61 0.55
C SER A 25 13.27 10.58 1.97
N SER A 26 14.60 10.53 2.08
CA SER A 26 15.29 10.74 3.35
C SER A 26 15.16 12.20 3.82
N PHE A 27 15.29 12.44 5.13
CA PHE A 27 15.42 13.79 5.70
C PHE A 27 16.57 13.84 6.72
N GLU A 28 16.87 15.02 7.26
CA GLU A 28 18.08 15.29 8.05
C GLU A 28 18.39 14.23 9.13
N LYS A 29 17.37 13.74 9.83
CA LYS A 29 17.50 12.76 10.92
C LYS A 29 17.09 11.33 10.56
N ILE A 30 16.61 11.10 9.34
CA ILE A 30 16.15 9.77 8.89
C ILE A 30 16.72 9.47 7.51
N LYS A 31 17.56 8.44 7.46
CA LYS A 31 18.05 7.84 6.21
C LYS A 31 17.18 6.63 5.85
N ARG A 32 16.66 6.63 4.63
CA ARG A 32 15.90 5.53 4.03
C ARG A 32 16.73 4.86 2.94
N SER A 33 16.44 3.60 2.64
CA SER A 33 17.06 2.92 1.51
C SER A 33 16.68 3.63 0.20
N PRO A 34 17.62 3.95 -0.69
CA PRO A 34 17.30 4.61 -1.95
C PRO A 34 16.65 3.63 -2.94
N HIS A 35 15.60 4.04 -3.66
CA HIS A 35 15.03 3.26 -4.77
C HIS A 35 15.92 3.31 -6.04
N TYR A 36 16.72 4.37 -6.20
CA TYR A 36 17.62 4.56 -7.34
C TYR A 36 19.03 4.88 -6.88
N ARG A 37 20.03 4.33 -7.56
CA ARG A 37 21.45 4.67 -7.37
C ARG A 37 22.12 4.73 -8.73
N ASN A 38 22.84 5.81 -9.00
CA ASN A 38 23.57 6.02 -10.26
C ASN A 38 22.69 5.87 -11.53
N GLY A 39 21.42 6.26 -11.46
CA GLY A 39 20.48 6.17 -12.59
C GLY A 39 19.84 4.80 -12.79
N GLU A 40 20.19 3.81 -11.95
CA GLU A 40 19.62 2.46 -12.00
C GLU A 40 18.70 2.19 -10.81
N ILE A 41 17.69 1.35 -11.03
CA ILE A 41 16.85 0.80 -9.97
C ILE A 41 17.71 -0.16 -9.15
N VAL A 42 17.75 0.04 -7.82
CA VAL A 42 18.48 -0.89 -6.95
C VAL A 42 17.63 -2.12 -6.65
N PRO A 43 18.24 -3.25 -6.25
CA PRO A 43 17.50 -4.42 -5.81
C PRO A 43 16.49 -4.09 -4.69
N PRO A 44 15.32 -4.75 -4.65
CA PRO A 44 14.33 -4.56 -3.60
C PRO A 44 14.89 -4.95 -2.23
N LEU A 45 14.24 -4.49 -1.16
CA LEU A 45 14.63 -4.85 0.19
C LEU A 45 14.41 -6.36 0.41
N VAL A 46 15.38 -7.03 1.01
CA VAL A 46 15.31 -8.49 1.26
C VAL A 46 14.16 -8.87 2.21
N ALA A 47 13.73 -7.92 3.05
CA ALA A 47 12.56 -8.03 3.93
C ALA A 47 11.61 -6.84 3.70
N GLU A 48 11.29 -6.55 2.44
CA GLU A 48 10.18 -5.66 2.14
C GLU A 48 8.89 -6.35 2.61
N HIS A 49 8.23 -5.80 3.62
CA HIS A 49 6.87 -6.24 3.93
C HIS A 49 5.99 -5.80 2.74
N GLY A 50 5.13 -6.67 2.24
CA GLY A 50 4.22 -6.29 1.16
C GLY A 50 3.22 -5.21 1.58
N LEU A 51 2.69 -4.47 0.61
CA LEU A 51 1.53 -3.62 0.87
C LEU A 51 0.30 -4.52 1.04
N SER A 52 -0.22 -4.58 2.26
CA SER A 52 -1.46 -5.30 2.56
C SER A 52 -2.53 -4.33 3.06
N LEU A 53 -3.67 -4.30 2.38
CA LEU A 53 -4.80 -3.45 2.68
C LEU A 53 -6.06 -4.28 2.88
N LEU A 54 -6.73 -4.12 4.01
CA LEU A 54 -8.11 -4.56 4.18
C LEU A 54 -9.03 -3.40 3.78
N ILE A 55 -9.65 -3.52 2.62
CA ILE A 55 -10.57 -2.53 2.07
C ILE A 55 -12.00 -2.97 2.36
N LYS A 56 -12.80 -2.08 2.95
CA LYS A 56 -14.22 -2.30 3.17
C LYS A 56 -15.05 -1.19 2.51
N VAL A 57 -15.97 -1.58 1.66
CA VAL A 57 -16.85 -0.70 0.87
C VAL A 57 -18.27 -0.83 1.41
N PHE A 58 -18.92 0.30 1.67
CA PHE A 58 -20.27 0.37 2.22
C PHE A 58 -21.24 0.96 1.19
N ALA A 59 -22.29 0.22 0.84
CA ALA A 59 -23.31 0.70 -0.09
C ALA A 59 -24.65 0.01 0.16
N ASN A 60 -25.74 0.77 0.15
CA ASN A 60 -27.11 0.26 0.29
C ASN A 60 -27.30 -0.59 1.56
N GLY A 61 -26.71 -0.17 2.68
CA GLY A 61 -26.76 -0.90 3.95
C GLY A 61 -25.97 -2.22 3.96
N LYS A 62 -25.14 -2.49 2.95
CA LYS A 62 -24.25 -3.66 2.87
C LYS A 62 -22.79 -3.25 2.99
N ALA A 63 -21.97 -4.15 3.52
CA ALA A 63 -20.52 -4.02 3.54
C ALA A 63 -19.89 -5.15 2.73
N HIS A 64 -18.97 -4.80 1.84
CA HIS A 64 -18.15 -5.73 1.07
C HIS A 64 -16.69 -5.54 1.47
N SER A 65 -15.96 -6.63 1.66
CA SER A 65 -14.55 -6.58 2.08
C SER A 65 -13.65 -7.31 1.09
N ILE A 66 -12.50 -6.71 0.82
CA ILE A 66 -11.45 -7.26 -0.03
C ILE A 66 -10.14 -7.12 0.74
N LEU A 67 -9.39 -8.22 0.83
CA LEU A 67 -7.98 -8.18 1.20
C LEU A 67 -7.18 -7.97 -0.08
N PHE A 68 -6.51 -6.83 -0.18
CA PHE A 68 -5.59 -6.53 -1.25
C PHE A 68 -4.17 -6.76 -0.72
N ASP A 69 -3.51 -7.80 -1.23
CA ASP A 69 -2.14 -8.14 -0.88
C ASP A 69 -1.28 -8.05 -2.14
N ALA A 70 -0.39 -7.06 -2.14
CA ALA A 70 0.52 -6.78 -3.24
C ALA A 70 1.96 -6.70 -2.69
N GLY A 71 2.39 -7.77 -2.01
CA GLY A 71 3.81 -7.98 -1.72
C GLY A 71 4.65 -8.21 -2.97
N TRP A 72 5.91 -7.77 -2.92
CA TRP A 72 6.93 -7.99 -3.96
C TRP A 72 7.64 -9.33 -3.74
#